data_AF-A0A956TI43-F1
#
_entry.id   AF-A0A956TI43-F1
#
_cell.length_a   1.000
_cell.length_b   1.000
_cell.length_c   1.000
_cell.angle_alpha   90.00
_cell.angle_beta   90.00
_cell.angle_gamma   90.00
#
_symmetry.space_group_name_H-M   'P 1'
#
loop_
_entity.id
_entity.type
_entity.pdbx_description
1 polymer ?
#
loop_
_entity_poly.entity_id
_entity_poly.type
_entity_poly.pdbx_seq_one_letter_code
_entity_poly.pdbx_strand_id
1 'polypeptide(L)'
;MAQFTGFGPKALPFFEALKFHQSKAWFDENRALYESDVLEPMVALVDDLTAAFAKRKVPLRGNGKRAVFRLNRDVRFSKDKSPYKTHAGAVLTRSGDKKDPGLLYIHIDP
;
A
#
# COMPACT_ATOMS: atom_id res chain seq x y z
N MET A 1 7.25 14.40 -9.27
CA MET A 1 6.45 13.30 -8.70
C MET A 1 5.73 12.64 -9.87
N ALA A 2 5.69 11.30 -9.92
CA ALA A 2 4.97 10.60 -10.98
C ALA A 2 3.46 10.73 -10.74
N GLN A 3 2.71 11.00 -11.80
CA GLN A 3 1.25 11.05 -11.76
C GLN A 3 0.68 9.63 -11.65
N PHE A 4 -0.37 9.45 -10.85
CA PHE A 4 -1.09 8.19 -10.76
C PHE A 4 -1.87 7.93 -12.05
N THR A 5 -1.51 6.85 -12.74
CA THR A 5 -2.16 6.41 -14.00
C THR A 5 -2.91 5.09 -13.84
N GLY A 6 -2.86 4.47 -12.66
CA GLY A 6 -3.44 3.16 -12.38
C GLY A 6 -2.43 2.21 -11.75
N PHE A 7 -2.92 1.09 -11.24
CA PHE A 7 -2.07 -0.02 -10.81
C PHE A 7 -1.61 -0.84 -12.02
N GLY A 8 -0.46 -1.50 -11.89
CA GLY A 8 0.05 -2.37 -12.93
C GLY A 8 -0.89 -3.56 -13.18
N PRO A 9 -0.89 -4.13 -14.40
CA PRO A 9 -1.79 -5.23 -14.75
C PRO A 9 -1.57 -6.49 -13.90
N LYS A 10 -0.38 -6.62 -13.26
CA LYS A 10 -0.08 -7.76 -12.39
C LYS A 10 -0.34 -7.49 -10.91
N ALA A 11 -0.87 -6.32 -10.54
CA ALA A 11 -1.12 -5.97 -9.14
C ALA A 11 -2.07 -6.94 -8.42
N LEU A 12 -3.25 -7.19 -8.99
CA LEU A 12 -4.21 -8.14 -8.41
C LEU A 12 -3.74 -9.60 -8.56
N PRO A 13 -3.27 -10.05 -9.74
CA PRO A 13 -2.70 -11.40 -9.88
C PRO A 13 -1.55 -11.69 -8.90
N PHE A 14 -0.72 -10.70 -8.57
CA PHE A 14 0.34 -10.85 -7.58
C PHE A 14 -0.22 -11.22 -6.20
N PHE A 15 -1.27 -10.53 -5.76
CA PHE A 15 -1.88 -10.82 -4.46
C PHE A 15 -2.61 -12.17 -4.46
N GLU A 16 -3.19 -12.60 -5.57
CA GLU A 16 -3.71 -13.96 -5.72
C GLU A 16 -2.62 -15.02 -5.59
N ALA A 17 -1.50 -14.85 -6.29
CA ALA A 17 -0.36 -15.76 -6.17
C ALA A 17 0.22 -15.74 -4.75
N LEU A 18 0.30 -14.56 -4.12
CA LEU A 18 0.79 -14.43 -2.74
C LEU A 18 -0.11 -15.11 -1.72
N LYS A 19 -1.44 -15.20 -1.96
CA LYS A 19 -2.37 -16.00 -1.12
C LYS A 19 -1.92 -17.47 -1.05
N PHE A 20 -1.41 -18.01 -2.16
CA PHE A 20 -0.96 -19.41 -2.24
C PHE A 20 0.46 -19.62 -1.70
N HIS A 21 1.41 -18.77 -2.08
CA HIS A 21 2.83 -19.03 -1.81
C HIS A 21 3.28 -18.70 -0.38
N GLN A 22 2.78 -17.60 0.22
CA GLN A 22 3.03 -17.17 1.61
C GLN A 22 4.46 -17.43 2.15
N SER A 23 5.49 -17.23 1.33
CA SER A 23 6.88 -17.55 1.69
C SER A 23 7.83 -16.41 1.33
N LYS A 24 8.91 -16.26 2.12
CA LYS A 24 9.90 -15.20 1.92
C LYS A 24 10.67 -15.36 0.61
N ALA A 25 11.05 -16.58 0.28
CA ALA A 25 11.76 -16.89 -0.97
C ALA A 25 10.96 -16.42 -2.19
N TRP A 26 9.68 -16.82 -2.26
CA TRP A 26 8.81 -16.40 -3.35
C TRP A 26 8.62 -14.88 -3.41
N PHE A 27 8.42 -14.23 -2.26
CA PHE A 27 8.28 -12.77 -2.24
C PHE A 27 9.56 -12.07 -2.71
N ASP A 28 10.73 -12.55 -2.32
CA ASP A 28 11.99 -11.93 -2.73
C ASP A 28 12.21 -12.05 -4.24
N GLU A 29 11.84 -13.18 -4.85
CA GLU A 29 11.87 -13.38 -6.31
C GLU A 29 10.87 -12.46 -7.04
N ASN A 30 9.71 -12.17 -6.42
CA ASN A 30 8.65 -11.36 -7.02
C ASN A 30 8.64 -9.91 -6.52
N ARG A 31 9.68 -9.49 -5.78
CA ARG A 31 9.75 -8.16 -5.14
C ARG A 31 9.69 -7.04 -6.15
N ALA A 32 10.43 -7.17 -7.25
CA ALA A 32 10.47 -6.14 -8.31
C ALA A 32 9.06 -5.89 -8.89
N LEU A 33 8.26 -6.95 -9.07
CA LEU A 33 6.89 -6.85 -9.54
C LEU A 33 5.98 -6.17 -8.52
N TYR A 34 6.12 -6.50 -7.23
CA TYR A 34 5.40 -5.78 -6.18
C TYR A 34 5.78 -4.30 -6.16
N GLU A 35 7.05 -3.97 -6.35
CA GLU A 35 7.52 -2.59 -6.34
C GLU A 35 6.95 -1.80 -7.53
N SER A 36 7.02 -2.34 -8.75
CA SER A 36 6.55 -1.68 -9.97
C SER A 36 5.03 -1.60 -10.09
N ASP A 37 4.32 -2.69 -9.83
CA ASP A 37 2.89 -2.78 -10.16
C ASP A 37 1.99 -2.36 -9.00
N VAL A 38 2.51 -2.35 -7.77
CA VAL A 38 1.73 -2.05 -6.56
C VAL A 38 2.29 -0.85 -5.81
N LEU A 39 3.54 -0.92 -5.34
CA LEU A 39 4.07 0.06 -4.40
C LEU A 39 4.24 1.45 -5.04
N GLU A 40 4.88 1.53 -6.20
CA GLU A 40 5.08 2.79 -6.92
C GLU A 40 3.75 3.46 -7.30
N PRO A 41 2.78 2.75 -7.91
CA PRO A 41 1.44 3.28 -8.12
C PRO A 41 0.73 3.72 -6.84
N MET A 42 0.88 2.97 -5.74
CA MET A 42 0.28 3.34 -4.46
C MET A 42 0.85 4.65 -3.92
N VAL A 43 2.16 4.86 -4.07
CA VAL A 43 2.81 6.13 -3.69
C VAL A 43 2.33 7.27 -4.56
N ALA A 44 2.26 7.06 -5.88
CA ALA A 44 1.73 8.06 -6.82
C ALA A 44 0.28 8.44 -6.47
N LEU A 45 -0.58 7.46 -6.17
CA LEU A 45 -1.96 7.69 -5.74
C LEU A 45 -2.03 8.54 -4.49
N VAL A 46 -1.20 8.24 -3.48
CA VAL A 46 -1.13 9.01 -2.24
C VAL A 46 -0.71 10.45 -2.49
N ASP A 47 0.31 10.65 -3.34
CA ASP A 47 0.84 11.98 -3.64
C ASP A 47 -0.19 12.82 -4.41
N ASP A 48 -0.86 12.23 -5.40
CA ASP A 48 -1.93 12.89 -6.16
C ASP A 48 -3.15 13.23 -5.29
N LEU A 49 -3.58 12.31 -4.42
CA LEU A 49 -4.66 12.58 -3.45
C LEU A 49 -4.28 13.69 -2.48
N THR A 50 -3.04 13.70 -2.01
CA THR A 50 -2.53 14.76 -1.12
C THR A 50 -2.59 16.12 -1.81
N ALA A 51 -2.15 16.20 -3.07
CA ALA A 51 -2.23 17.43 -3.86
C ALA A 51 -3.69 17.86 -4.12
N ALA A 52 -4.59 16.92 -4.41
CA ALA A 52 -6.00 17.19 -4.63
C ALA A 52 -6.71 17.69 -3.36
N PHE A 53 -6.41 17.10 -2.20
CA PHE A 53 -6.95 17.53 -0.92
C PHE A 53 -6.45 18.89 -0.49
N ALA A 54 -5.16 19.19 -0.71
CA ALA A 54 -4.62 20.52 -0.48
C ALA A 54 -5.38 21.60 -1.28
N LYS A 55 -5.66 21.36 -2.57
CA LYS A 55 -6.44 22.27 -3.42
C LYS A 55 -7.87 22.49 -2.90
N ARG A 56 -8.47 21.46 -2.30
CA ARG A 56 -9.84 21.50 -1.75
C ARG A 56 -9.89 21.94 -0.28
N LYS A 57 -8.76 22.32 0.33
CA LYS A 57 -8.64 22.63 1.77
C LYS A 57 -9.14 21.50 2.68
N VAL A 58 -9.04 20.26 2.20
CA VAL A 58 -9.30 19.06 3.01
C VAL A 58 -8.02 18.78 3.79
N PRO A 59 -8.04 18.72 5.14
CA PRO A 59 -6.85 18.59 5.95
C PRO A 59 -6.38 17.14 6.01
N LEU A 60 -6.17 16.51 4.85
CA LEU A 60 -5.71 15.14 4.70
C LEU A 60 -4.51 15.10 3.78
N ARG A 61 -3.46 14.42 4.23
CA ARG A 61 -2.24 14.23 3.46
C ARG A 61 -1.61 12.88 3.78
N GLY A 62 -0.96 12.33 2.78
CA GLY A 62 0.01 11.25 2.96
C GLY A 62 1.42 11.77 2.77
N ASN A 63 2.39 10.92 3.08
CA ASN A 63 3.81 11.23 3.03
C ASN A 63 4.53 10.20 2.13
N GLY A 64 4.13 10.16 0.86
CA GLY A 64 4.61 9.20 -0.13
C GLY A 64 4.61 7.75 0.39
N LYS A 65 5.76 7.07 0.25
CA LYS A 65 5.96 5.69 0.74
C LYS A 65 5.69 5.52 2.25
N ARG A 66 5.84 6.58 3.05
CA ARG A 66 5.52 6.54 4.48
C ARG A 66 4.03 6.52 4.77
N ALA A 67 3.15 6.77 3.81
CA ALA A 67 1.71 6.53 3.95
C ALA A 67 1.29 5.09 3.65
N VAL A 68 2.08 4.35 2.87
CA VAL A 68 1.79 2.97 2.43
C VAL A 68 2.23 1.95 3.49
N PHE A 69 1.35 1.08 3.95
CA PHE A 69 1.68 0.05 4.94
C PHE A 69 2.66 -0.98 4.39
N ARG A 70 3.49 -1.53 5.27
CA ARG A 70 4.35 -2.67 4.92
C ARG A 70 3.49 -3.89 4.57
N LEU A 71 3.97 -4.67 3.61
CA LEU A 71 3.33 -5.91 3.20
C LEU A 71 3.45 -7.00 4.27
N ASN A 72 4.53 -7.00 5.06
CA ASN A 72 4.71 -7.98 6.14
C ASN A 72 3.58 -7.90 7.17
N ARG A 73 3.06 -9.07 7.53
CA ARG A 73 2.07 -9.22 8.59
C ARG A 73 2.75 -9.29 9.95
N ASP A 74 2.18 -8.63 10.95
CA ASP A 74 2.59 -8.84 12.33
C ASP A 74 1.89 -10.09 12.87
N VAL A 75 2.65 -11.17 13.05
CA VAL A 75 2.11 -12.49 13.39
C VAL A 75 2.23 -12.83 14.88
N ARG A 76 2.81 -11.95 15.71
CA ARG A 76 3.11 -12.25 17.13
C ARG A 76 1.86 -12.70 17.89
N PHE A 77 0.75 -12.00 17.70
CA PHE A 77 -0.53 -12.27 18.38
C PHE A 77 -1.64 -12.76 17.43
N SER A 78 -1.32 -12.98 16.15
CA SER A 78 -2.30 -13.44 15.16
C SER A 78 -2.49 -14.96 15.22
N LYS A 79 -3.73 -15.44 15.03
CA LYS A 79 -4.01 -16.86 14.78
C LYS A 79 -3.46 -17.31 13.43
N ASP A 80 -3.57 -16.43 12.43
CA ASP A 80 -2.97 -16.62 11.12
C ASP A 80 -1.49 -16.23 11.17
N LYS A 81 -0.61 -17.20 10.87
CA LYS A 81 0.85 -17.05 10.89
C LYS A 81 1.46 -16.78 9.50
N SER A 82 0.62 -16.48 8.50
CA SER A 82 1.10 -16.05 7.19
C SER A 82 2.03 -14.83 7.30
N PRO A 83 3.24 -14.86 6.68
CA PRO A 83 4.22 -13.77 6.82
C PRO A 83 3.82 -12.49 6.08
N TYR A 84 2.91 -12.58 5.11
CA TYR A 84 2.53 -11.46 4.26
C TYR A 84 1.01 -11.19 4.28
N LYS A 85 0.68 -9.92 4.08
CA LYS A 85 -0.68 -9.48 3.73
C LYS A 85 -0.91 -9.75 2.25
N THR A 86 -2.15 -10.03 1.88
CA THR A 86 -2.58 -10.30 0.50
C THR A 86 -3.34 -9.11 -0.09
N HIS A 87 -2.96 -7.91 0.36
CA HIS A 87 -3.54 -6.63 -0.03
C HIS A 87 -2.50 -5.54 0.19
N ALA A 88 -2.64 -4.43 -0.53
CA ALA A 88 -1.95 -3.18 -0.23
C ALA A 88 -2.90 -2.24 0.51
N GLY A 89 -2.32 -1.34 1.30
CA GLY A 89 -3.10 -0.24 1.85
C GLY A 89 -2.25 0.95 2.21
N ALA A 90 -2.90 2.11 2.27
CA ALA A 90 -2.30 3.36 2.71
C ALA A 90 -3.27 4.13 3.60
N VAL A 91 -2.72 5.07 4.38
CA VAL A 91 -3.52 5.95 5.21
C VAL A 91 -3.13 7.41 4.96
N LEU A 92 -4.13 8.28 4.89
CA LEU A 92 -3.96 9.73 4.90
C LEU A 92 -4.50 10.27 6.21
N THR A 93 -3.71 11.14 6.84
CA THR A 93 -3.99 11.72 8.16
C THR A 93 -3.84 13.24 8.09
N ARG A 94 -4.17 13.95 9.18
CA ARG A 94 -3.98 15.41 9.22
C ARG A 94 -2.50 15.77 9.19
N SER A 95 -1.72 15.08 10.01
CA SER A 95 -0.27 15.29 10.10
C SER A 95 0.51 14.65 8.95
N GLY A 96 -0.05 13.66 8.24
CA GLY A 96 0.69 12.82 7.30
C GLY A 96 1.53 11.72 7.96
N ASP A 97 1.50 11.62 9.30
CA ASP A 97 2.04 10.48 10.05
C ASP A 97 0.98 9.39 10.17
N LYS A 98 1.36 8.12 10.00
CA LYS A 98 0.47 6.96 10.13
C LYS A 98 -0.01 6.71 11.56
N LYS A 99 0.67 7.26 12.56
CA LYS A 99 0.34 7.09 13.99
C LYS A 99 -0.73 8.08 14.47
N ASP A 100 -0.90 9.18 13.74
CA ASP A 100 -1.99 10.12 13.94
C ASP A 100 -3.32 9.43 13.55
N PRO A 101 -4.45 9.68 14.24
CA PRO A 101 -5.72 9.06 13.88
C PRO A 101 -6.00 9.14 12.37
N GLY A 102 -6.13 7.97 11.77
CA GLY A 102 -6.37 7.79 10.35
C GLY A 102 -7.75 8.28 9.96
N LEU A 103 -7.82 9.20 9.00
CA LEU A 103 -9.09 9.77 8.54
C LEU A 103 -9.51 9.22 7.17
N LEU A 104 -8.57 8.72 6.38
CA LEU A 104 -8.84 8.02 5.13
C LEU A 104 -7.91 6.81 4.99
N TYR A 105 -8.50 5.63 4.89
CA TYR A 105 -7.80 4.38 4.60
C TYR A 105 -8.10 3.95 3.16
N ILE A 106 -7.05 3.57 2.43
CA ILE A 106 -7.16 3.02 1.08
C ILE A 106 -6.75 1.55 1.15
N HIS A 107 -7.56 0.69 0.53
CA HIS A 107 -7.39 -0.75 0.49
C HIS A 107 -7.41 -1.23 -0.96
N ILE A 108 -6.54 -2.19 -1.29
CA ILE A 108 -6.49 -2.83 -2.60
C ILE A 108 -6.26 -4.33 -2.38
N ASP A 109 -7.24 -5.11 -2.80
CA ASP A 109 -7.24 -6.56 -2.81
C ASP A 109 -7.79 -7.11 -4.15
N PRO A 110 -7.46 -8.38 -4.50
CA PRO A 110 -8.10 -9.09 -5.60
C PRO A 110 -9.55 -9.43 -5.34
#